data_AF-A0A6M3M5D6-F1
#
_entry.id   AF-A0A6M3M5D6-F1
#
_cell.length_a   1.000
_cell.length_b   1.000
_cell.length_c   1.000
_cell.angle_alpha   90.00
_cell.angle_beta   90.00
_cell.angle_gamma   90.00
#
_symmetry.space_group_name_H-M   'P 1'
#
loop_
_entity.id
_entity.type
_entity.pdbx_description
1 polymer ?
#
loop_
_entity_poly.entity_id
_entity_poly.type
_entity_poly.pdbx_seq_one_letter_code
_entity_poly.pdbx_strand_id
1 'polypeptide(L)' 'MKVYVVVTVFSGCVNEVNGFVDPGAADACVETKQQELGIMPGFEEQSEHDVQLHELDILIYPESVAVERQYI' A
#
# COMPACT_ATOMS: atom_id res chain seq x y z
N MET A 1 -9.61 -2.22 -13.22
CA MET A 1 -9.30 -0.88 -12.66
C MET A 1 -8.09 -1.04 -11.77
N LYS A 2 -7.13 -0.12 -11.76
CA LYS A 2 -5.95 -0.25 -10.90
C LYS A 2 -6.11 0.56 -9.63
N VAL A 3 -5.61 0.03 -8.52
CA VAL A 3 -5.44 0.75 -7.27
C VAL A 3 -4.01 0.56 -6.80
N TYR A 4 -3.44 1.66 -6.33
CA TYR A 4 -2.10 1.75 -5.81
C TYR A 4 -2.20 1.77 -4.28
N VAL A 5 -1.51 0.85 -3.62
CA VAL A 5 -1.54 0.70 -2.18
C VAL A 5 -0.17 1.04 -1.63
N VAL A 6 -0.10 2.07 -0.79
CA VAL A 6 1.09 2.46 -0.06
C VAL A 6 1.02 1.83 1.33
N VAL A 7 1.96 0.95 1.64
CA VAL A 7 2.10 0.30 2.95
C VAL A 7 3.28 0.92 3.67
N THR A 8 3.01 1.50 4.83
CA THR A 8 4.01 2.09 5.71
C THR A 8 4.33 1.14 6.84
N VAL A 9 5.60 0.81 7.03
CA VAL A 9 6.13 -0.04 8.10
C VAL A 9 6.91 0.82 9.07
N PHE A 10 6.62 0.68 10.36
CA PHE A 10 7.34 1.34 11.44
C PHE A 10 7.85 0.30 12.44
N SER A 11 9.17 0.23 12.63
CA SER A 11 9.82 -0.73 13.55
C SER A 11 9.37 -2.17 13.28
N GLY A 12 9.40 -2.55 12.00
CA GLY A 12 9.02 -3.88 11.52
C GLY A 12 7.52 -4.23 11.56
N CYS A 13 6.65 -3.30 12.00
CA CYS A 13 5.19 -3.49 12.03
C CYS A 13 4.51 -2.66 10.94
N VAL A 14 3.43 -3.20 10.35
CA VAL A 14 2.55 -2.39 9.49
C VAL A 14 1.91 -1.31 10.35
N ASN A 15 2.19 -0.05 10.01
CA ASN A 15 1.68 1.12 10.71
C ASN A 15 0.47 1.70 9.99
N GLU A 16 0.55 1.85 8.67
CA GLU A 16 -0.47 2.52 7.87
C GLU A 16 -0.60 1.88 6.48
N VAL A 17 -1.83 1.85 5.93
CA VAL A 17 -2.11 1.38 4.58
C VAL A 17 -3.03 2.38 3.90
N ASN A 18 -2.57 2.99 2.81
CA ASN A 18 -3.31 3.98 2.04
C ASN A 18 -3.58 3.49 0.62
N GLY A 19 -4.81 3.63 0.15
CA GLY A 19 -5.23 3.23 -1.19
C GLY A 19 -5.51 4.44 -2.08
N PHE A 20 -4.96 4.42 -3.29
CA PHE A 20 -5.07 5.50 -4.28
C PHE A 20 -5.53 4.95 -5.63
N VAL A 21 -6.41 5.67 -6.31
CA VAL A 21 -6.78 5.38 -7.71
C VAL A 21 -5.90 6.12 -8.71
N ASP A 22 -5.21 7.17 -8.25
CA ASP A 22 -4.29 7.98 -9.04
C ASP A 22 -2.84 7.63 -8.70
N PRO A 23 -1.99 7.30 -9.68
CA PRO A 23 -0.60 6.94 -9.43
C PRO A 23 0.23 8.11 -8.88
N GLY A 24 0.00 9.34 -9.37
CA GLY A 24 0.77 10.50 -8.92
C GLY A 24 0.52 10.85 -7.45
N ALA A 25 -0.71 10.68 -6.98
CA ALA A 25 -1.05 10.81 -5.56
C ALA A 25 -0.41 9.70 -4.71
N ALA A 26 -0.29 8.48 -5.24
CA ALA A 26 0.38 7.38 -4.56
C ALA A 26 1.89 7.64 -4.41
N ASP A 27 2.55 8.09 -5.49
CA ASP A 27 3.97 8.44 -5.48
C ASP A 27 4.27 9.59 -4.52
N ALA A 28 3.45 10.65 -4.53
CA ALA A 28 3.59 11.76 -3.58
C ALA A 28 3.41 11.30 -2.11
N CYS A 29 2.56 10.31 -1.87
CA CYS A 29 2.40 9.71 -0.55
C CYS A 29 3.66 8.95 -0.13
N VAL A 30 4.28 8.17 -1.03
CA VAL A 30 5.54 7.46 -0.76
C VAL A 30 6.63 8.44 -0.37
N GLU A 31 6.84 9.50 -1.16
CA GLU A 31 7.87 10.52 -0.87
C GLU A 31 7.64 11.18 0.49
N THR A 32 6.38 11.54 0.78
CA THR A 32 6.00 12.15 2.06
C THR A 32 6.30 11.20 3.23
N LYS A 33 5.92 9.92 3.11
CA LYS A 33 6.11 8.92 4.19
C LYS A 33 7.58 8.58 4.39
N GLN A 34 8.37 8.49 3.33
CA GLN A 34 9.82 8.28 3.43
C GLN A 34 10.50 9.44 4.16
N GLN A 35 10.08 10.69 3.89
CA GLN A 35 10.59 11.87 4.61
C GLN A 35 10.15 11.89 6.08
N GLU A 36 8.87 11.61 6.38
CA GLU A 36 8.34 11.54 7.75
C GLU A 36 9.09 10.51 8.61
N LEU A 37 9.43 9.37 8.01
CA LEU A 37 10.13 8.26 8.66
C LEU A 37 11.66 8.43 8.67
N GLY A 38 12.19 9.48 8.04
CA GLY A 38 13.63 9.71 7.96
C GLY A 38 14.38 8.63 7.18
N ILE A 39 13.73 7.93 6.25
CA ILE A 39 14.35 6.91 5.42
C ILE A 39 15.27 7.62 4.42
N MET A 40 16.58 7.44 4.59
CA MET A 40 17.57 8.05 3.70
C MET A 40 17.66 7.24 2.39
N PRO A 41 17.63 7.90 1.21
CA PRO A 41 17.78 7.22 -0.07
C PRO A 41 19.09 6.42 -0.14
N GLY A 42 19.01 5.14 -0.49
CA GLY A 42 20.15 4.21 -0.57
C GLY A 42 20.53 3.51 0.73
N PHE A 43 19.80 3.72 1.83
CA PHE A 43 19.98 3.06 3.12
C PHE A 43 18.72 2.32 3.61
N GLU A 44 17.79 2.04 2.70
CA GLU A 44 16.48 1.47 3.01
C GLU A 44 16.59 0.12 3.73
N GLU A 45 17.53 -0.74 3.33
CA GLU A 45 17.77 -2.05 3.95
C GLU A 45 18.25 -1.98 5.41
N GLN A 46 18.75 -0.83 5.86
CA GLN A 46 19.25 -0.62 7.22
C GLN A 46 18.22 0.08 8.11
N SER A 47 17.11 0.54 7.52
CA SER A 47 16.04 1.23 8.22
C SER A 47 15.11 0.21 8.90
N GLU A 48 14.71 0.51 10.15
CA GLU A 48 13.61 -0.23 10.80
C GLU A 48 12.23 0.17 10.25
N HIS A 49 12.20 1.20 9.39
CA HIS A 49 11.03 1.74 8.73
C HIS A 49 11.09 1.47 7.23
N ASP A 50 9.94 1.22 6.62
CA ASP A 50 9.85 0.96 5.18
C ASP A 50 8.56 1.57 4.62
N VAL A 51 8.56 1.90 3.34
CA VAL A 51 7.39 2.40 2.61
C VAL A 51 7.34 1.70 1.27
N GLN A 52 6.30 0.90 1.05
CA GLN A 52 6.16 0.06 -0.14
C GLN A 52 4.95 0.48 -0.96
N LEU A 53 5.15 0.64 -2.26
CA LEU A 53 4.08 0.88 -3.23
C LEU A 53 3.74 -0.42 -3.96
N HIS A 54 2.47 -0.82 -3.90
CA HIS A 54 1.96 -2.01 -4.55
C HIS A 54 0.89 -1.63 -5.57
N GLU A 55 0.98 -2.17 -6.78
CA GLU A 55 -0.04 -2.01 -7.81
C GLU A 55 -0.95 -3.23 -7.84
N LEU A 56 -2.26 -3.01 -7.72
CA LEU A 56 -3.27 -4.06 -7.67
C LEU A 56 -4.31 -3.87 -8.77
N ASP A 57 -4.58 -4.94 -9.51
CA ASP A 57 -5.72 -5.00 -10.43
C ASP A 57 -7.01 -5.34 -9.68
N ILE A 58 -7.98 -4.44 -9.71
CA ILE A 58 -9.33 -4.66 -9.18
C ILE A 58 -10.20 -5.33 -10.23
N LEU A 59 -10.68 -6.52 -9.86
CA LEU A 59 -11.79 -7.21 -10.50
C LEU A 59 -13.10 -6.69 -9.93
N ILE A 60 -13.86 -5.96 -10.74
CA ILE A 60 -15.19 -5.48 -10.36
C ILE A 60 -16.18 -6.59 -10.71
N TYR A 61 -16.74 -7.23 -9.68
CA TYR A 61 -17.86 -8.16 -9.87
C TYR A 61 -19.16 -7.36 -9.90
N PRO A 62 -19.98 -7.45 -10.96
CA PRO A 62 -21.33 -6.91 -10.92
C PRO A 62 -22.10 -7.59 -9.77
N GLU A 63 -22.96 -6.84 -9.05
CA GLU A 63 -23.65 -7.18 -7.78
C GLU A 63 -24.53 -8.45 -7.75
N SER A 64 -24.30 -9.45 -8.60
CA SER A 64 -25.07 -10.69 -8.68
C SER A 64 -24.29 -11.97 -8.34
N VAL A 65 -23.04 -11.87 -7.86
CA VAL A 65 -22.34 -13.07 -7.38
C VAL A 65 -22.76 -13.35 -5.94
N ALA A 66 -23.82 -14.15 -5.77
CA ALA A 66 -24.12 -14.79 -4.51
C ALA A 66 -22.88 -15.59 -4.06
N VAL A 67 -22.19 -15.09 -3.05
CA VAL A 67 -21.10 -15.82 -2.41
C VAL A 67 -21.75 -16.95 -1.62
N GLU A 68 -21.77 -18.17 -2.16
CA GLU A 68 -22.08 -19.36 -1.38
C GLU A 68 -21.03 -19.47 -0.27
N ARG A 69 -21.42 -19.12 0.95
CA ARG A 69 -20.62 -19.39 2.14
C ARG A 69 -20.61 -20.90 2.37
N GLN A 70 -19.55 -21.58 1.96
CA GLN A 70 -19.26 -22.92 2.46
C GLN A 70 -18.72 -22.80 3.88
N TYR A 71 -19.54 -23.17 4.86
CA TYR A 71 -19.08 -23.45 6.22
C TYR A 71 -18.44 -24.84 6.22
N ILE A 72 -17.16 -24.91 6.59
CA ILE A 72 -16.43 -26.17 6.86
C ILE A 72 -16.88 -26.70 8.21
#